data_AF-A0A4Z0RUI9-F1
#
_entry.id   AF-A0A4Z0RUI9-F1
#
_cell.length_a   1.000
_cell.length_b   1.000
_cell.length_c   1.000
_cell.angle_alpha   90.00
_cell.angle_beta   90.00
_cell.angle_gamma   90.00
#
_symmetry.space_group_name_H-M   'P 1'
#
loop_
_entity.id
_entity.type
_entity.pdbx_description
1 polymer ?
#
loop_
_entity_poly.entity_id
_entity_poly.type
_entity_poly.pdbx_seq_one_letter_code
_entity_poly.pdbx_strand_id
1 'polypeptide(L)'
;MAKVRSRKQDIAWQYLFDRFDIPNQIKKNGGFEITSSDINKYVREYYANRPDNAPDARNLLKFDFSSDLPEVFKESVNKEVFGKKAQFSLMPMGKDRYEISDFKTFENLKYEVLEPVRMTFPKWISGIRPESPETINSEAVAQSVAEMSGMLKYVMNDLDADVVATLSGKKGTGLIDFQISHFRDGQTKFVIDGWQSEIDGVYESPSRVLIIESKKKRPEDFNIRQLYIPTRIYHDQMKFPKEIYSAYFTYTDDVFSFHVYQFTDINDFNSLKKIREYEFVFEEESKPVTRDTLKMLLAQEPNSMEPRREDGELVPFIQANDPEKIFEIPVVLSGKSIQSEQGDVFSVGTKEYLAESFKFDIRQSDYYANAAEYFGLAQKKGGYFKVSELGSMFIKCDYNTKLGLFAKQLIQRPIFRAMIEVWIATGHLPEKNIVEDLIRLHRPDIGGSTVPRRASSVNSIMNWFITRIQ
;
A
#
# COMPACT_ATOMS: atom_id res chain seq x y z
N MET A 1 -21.76 -22.59 -3.54
CA MET A 1 -21.13 -21.27 -3.70
C MET A 1 -21.46 -20.44 -2.48
N ALA A 2 -20.48 -20.10 -1.65
CA ALA A 2 -20.72 -19.16 -0.55
C ALA A 2 -21.08 -17.80 -1.17
N LYS A 3 -22.20 -17.19 -0.74
CA LYS A 3 -22.52 -15.80 -1.10
C LYS A 3 -21.35 -14.94 -0.64
N VAL A 4 -20.66 -14.30 -1.59
CA VAL A 4 -19.69 -13.24 -1.30
C VAL A 4 -20.42 -12.21 -0.43
N ARG A 5 -19.94 -11.99 0.78
CA ARG A 5 -20.54 -11.02 1.70
C ARG A 5 -20.24 -9.63 1.15
N SER A 6 -21.24 -8.98 0.57
CA SER A 6 -21.14 -7.59 0.11
C SER A 6 -20.92 -6.66 1.31
N ARG A 7 -19.98 -5.71 1.22
CA ARG A 7 -19.66 -4.77 2.32
C ARG A 7 -20.88 -3.89 2.59
N LYS A 8 -21.09 -3.44 3.83
CA LYS A 8 -22.21 -2.54 4.15
C LYS A 8 -22.18 -1.25 3.32
N GLN A 9 -20.99 -0.77 3.00
CA GLN A 9 -20.80 0.40 2.13
C GLN A 9 -21.31 0.15 0.70
N ASP A 10 -21.05 -1.02 0.13
CA ASP A 10 -21.53 -1.36 -1.23
C ASP A 10 -23.05 -1.32 -1.28
N ILE A 11 -23.72 -1.87 -0.26
CA ILE A 11 -25.19 -1.86 -0.14
C ILE A 11 -25.73 -0.43 0.02
N ALA A 12 -25.15 0.34 0.95
CA ALA A 12 -25.61 1.70 1.25
C ALA A 12 -25.42 2.65 0.05
N TRP A 13 -24.26 2.59 -0.61
CA TRP A 13 -24.00 3.42 -1.77
C TRP A 13 -24.78 2.99 -3.00
N GLN A 14 -25.01 1.68 -3.22
CA GLN A 14 -25.91 1.21 -4.28
C GLN A 14 -27.30 1.83 -4.10
N TYR A 15 -27.83 1.80 -2.88
CA TYR A 15 -29.12 2.41 -2.57
C TYR A 15 -29.15 3.92 -2.86
N LEU A 16 -28.11 4.67 -2.48
CA LEU A 16 -28.05 6.11 -2.75
C LEU A 16 -27.95 6.41 -4.26
N PHE A 17 -27.17 5.62 -4.99
CA PHE A 17 -27.06 5.74 -6.46
C PHE A 17 -28.41 5.53 -7.14
N ASP A 18 -29.14 4.50 -6.75
CA ASP A 18 -30.46 4.18 -7.30
C ASP A 18 -31.50 5.24 -6.92
N ARG A 19 -31.50 5.68 -5.65
CA ARG A 19 -32.47 6.65 -5.14
C ARG A 19 -32.39 8.01 -5.84
N PHE A 20 -31.17 8.49 -6.11
CA PHE A 20 -30.96 9.82 -6.67
C PHE A 20 -30.65 9.82 -8.16
N ASP A 21 -30.58 8.64 -8.79
CA ASP A 21 -30.18 8.49 -10.19
C ASP A 21 -28.87 9.23 -10.47
N ILE A 22 -27.89 9.04 -9.56
CA ILE A 22 -26.61 9.78 -9.53
C ILE A 22 -25.90 9.77 -10.90
N PRO A 23 -25.79 8.63 -11.62
CA PRO A 23 -25.13 8.61 -12.92
C PRO A 23 -25.76 9.57 -13.94
N ASN A 24 -27.10 9.65 -13.98
CA ASN A 24 -27.78 10.57 -14.89
C ASN A 24 -27.66 12.04 -14.45
N GLN A 25 -27.61 12.33 -13.15
CA GLN A 25 -27.34 13.68 -12.64
C GLN A 25 -25.94 14.13 -13.05
N ILE A 26 -24.92 13.29 -12.89
CA ILE A 26 -23.54 13.58 -13.29
C ILE A 26 -23.44 13.76 -14.82
N LYS A 27 -24.18 12.95 -15.60
CA LYS A 27 -24.24 13.08 -17.06
C LYS A 27 -24.84 14.42 -17.50
N LYS A 28 -25.89 14.90 -16.82
CA LYS A 28 -26.59 16.15 -17.17
C LYS A 28 -25.89 17.40 -16.65
N ASN A 29 -25.37 17.35 -15.43
CA ASN A 29 -24.93 18.53 -14.68
C ASN A 29 -23.42 18.58 -14.46
N GLY A 30 -22.68 17.54 -14.82
CA GLY A 30 -21.23 17.43 -14.59
C GLY A 30 -20.87 16.82 -13.23
N GLY A 31 -21.71 16.96 -12.21
CA GLY A 31 -21.52 16.41 -10.87
C GLY A 31 -22.84 16.23 -10.12
N PHE A 32 -22.77 15.62 -8.93
CA PHE A 32 -23.90 15.45 -8.01
C PHE A 32 -23.48 15.81 -6.59
N GLU A 33 -24.10 16.84 -6.00
CA GLU A 33 -23.85 17.27 -4.63
C GLU A 33 -24.73 16.47 -3.65
N ILE A 34 -24.12 16.02 -2.55
CA ILE A 34 -24.80 15.33 -1.45
C ILE A 34 -24.22 15.78 -0.11
N THR A 35 -25.07 15.86 0.91
CA THR A 35 -24.62 16.19 2.27
C THR A 35 -24.46 14.94 3.15
N SER A 36 -23.60 15.01 4.16
CA SER A 36 -23.48 13.94 5.16
C SER A 36 -24.80 13.74 5.94
N SER A 37 -25.59 14.81 6.09
CA SER A 37 -26.92 14.78 6.67
C SER A 37 -27.89 13.96 5.81
N ASP A 38 -27.87 14.15 4.49
CA ASP A 38 -28.65 13.35 3.53
C ASP A 38 -28.22 11.89 3.56
N ILE A 39 -26.92 11.61 3.49
CA ILE A 39 -26.38 10.25 3.56
C ILE A 39 -26.91 9.54 4.82
N ASN A 40 -26.75 10.16 6.00
CA ASN A 40 -27.22 9.58 7.26
C ASN A 40 -28.73 9.35 7.25
N LYS A 41 -29.51 10.31 6.76
CA LYS A 41 -30.97 10.22 6.70
C LYS A 41 -31.43 9.04 5.85
N TYR A 42 -30.98 8.97 4.60
CA TYR A 42 -31.49 8.00 3.63
C TYR A 42 -30.93 6.60 3.87
N VAL A 43 -29.68 6.48 4.32
CA VAL A 43 -29.13 5.17 4.69
C VAL A 43 -29.85 4.62 5.92
N ARG A 44 -30.12 5.44 6.96
CA ARG A 44 -30.90 4.97 8.12
C ARG A 44 -32.32 4.54 7.73
N GLU A 45 -32.97 5.27 6.82
CA GLU A 45 -34.28 4.89 6.26
C GLU A 45 -34.23 3.49 5.61
N TYR A 46 -33.22 3.23 4.78
CA TYR A 46 -33.04 1.93 4.13
C TYR A 46 -32.76 0.78 5.11
N TYR A 47 -32.02 1.07 6.18
CA TYR A 47 -31.61 0.08 7.19
C TYR A 47 -32.62 -0.09 8.33
N ALA A 48 -33.72 0.67 8.38
CA ALA A 48 -34.67 0.70 9.50
C ALA A 48 -35.26 -0.69 9.87
N ASN A 49 -35.43 -1.57 8.87
CA ASN A 49 -35.98 -2.91 9.06
C ASN A 49 -34.93 -4.02 8.89
N ARG A 50 -33.64 -3.68 8.96
CA ARG A 50 -32.54 -4.64 8.77
C ARG A 50 -31.95 -5.04 10.12
N PRO A 51 -31.49 -6.30 10.28
CA PRO A 51 -30.84 -6.74 11.51
C PRO A 51 -29.47 -6.08 11.74
N ASP A 52 -28.87 -5.53 10.68
CA ASP A 52 -27.57 -4.88 10.65
C ASP A 52 -27.65 -3.36 10.86
N ASN A 53 -26.73 -2.82 11.67
CA ASN A 53 -26.63 -1.38 11.90
C ASN A 53 -26.26 -0.63 10.62
N ALA A 54 -26.94 0.49 10.38
CA ALA A 54 -26.64 1.42 9.30
C ALA A 54 -25.21 1.99 9.44
N PRO A 55 -24.38 1.97 8.38
CA PRO A 55 -23.15 2.74 8.38
C PRO A 55 -23.48 4.24 8.42
N ASP A 56 -22.70 5.02 9.16
CA ASP A 56 -22.84 6.47 9.18
C ASP A 56 -22.11 7.14 8.01
N ALA A 57 -22.36 8.43 7.83
CA ALA A 57 -21.74 9.19 6.76
C ALA A 57 -20.21 9.23 6.86
N ARG A 58 -19.63 9.29 8.06
CA ARG A 58 -18.16 9.30 8.23
C ARG A 58 -17.54 8.02 7.64
N ASN A 59 -18.18 6.88 7.87
CA ASN A 59 -17.78 5.59 7.32
C ASN A 59 -17.98 5.51 5.80
N LEU A 60 -19.02 6.17 5.27
CA LEU A 60 -19.35 6.15 3.85
C LEU A 60 -18.55 7.15 3.01
N LEU A 61 -17.92 8.14 3.64
CA LEU A 61 -17.19 9.22 2.96
C LEU A 61 -15.67 9.04 2.97
N LYS A 62 -15.16 8.01 3.66
CA LYS A 62 -13.73 7.75 3.77
C LYS A 62 -13.22 6.85 2.64
N PHE A 63 -12.67 7.48 1.61
CA PHE A 63 -11.99 6.82 0.49
C PHE A 63 -10.54 7.30 0.43
N ASP A 64 -9.66 6.59 1.14
CA ASP A 64 -8.22 6.86 1.13
C ASP A 64 -7.53 6.08 0.00
N PHE A 65 -8.11 4.93 -0.39
CA PHE A 65 -7.63 4.06 -1.47
C PHE A 65 -8.72 3.84 -2.52
N SER A 66 -8.37 3.55 -3.77
CA SER A 66 -9.40 3.25 -4.79
C SER A 66 -10.13 1.94 -4.49
N SER A 67 -9.52 1.02 -3.73
CA SER A 67 -10.15 -0.19 -3.21
C SER A 67 -11.27 0.09 -2.21
N ASP A 68 -11.24 1.25 -1.53
CA ASP A 68 -12.30 1.67 -0.61
C ASP A 68 -13.56 2.13 -1.36
N LEU A 69 -13.45 2.46 -2.66
CA LEU A 69 -14.62 2.84 -3.44
C LEU A 69 -15.61 1.66 -3.48
N PRO A 70 -16.91 1.93 -3.21
CA PRO A 70 -17.97 0.95 -3.42
C PRO A 70 -18.08 0.57 -4.89
N GLU A 71 -18.50 -0.67 -5.16
CA GLU A 71 -18.50 -1.21 -6.51
C GLU A 71 -19.39 -0.42 -7.48
N VAL A 72 -20.49 0.17 -6.99
CA VAL A 72 -21.36 1.04 -7.79
C VAL A 72 -20.63 2.25 -8.37
N PHE A 73 -19.61 2.80 -7.70
CA PHE A 73 -18.79 3.91 -8.22
C PHE A 73 -17.94 3.48 -9.43
N LYS A 74 -17.57 2.20 -9.51
CA LYS A 74 -16.74 1.64 -10.59
C LYS A 74 -17.59 1.09 -11.74
N GLU A 75 -18.77 0.57 -11.45
CA GLU A 75 -19.65 -0.09 -12.42
C GLU A 75 -20.60 0.87 -13.13
N SER A 76 -21.06 1.92 -12.44
CA SER A 76 -22.07 2.85 -12.98
C SER A 76 -21.51 3.86 -13.97
N VAL A 77 -20.19 3.88 -14.18
CA VAL A 77 -19.53 4.76 -15.12
C VAL A 77 -19.57 4.18 -16.52
N ASN A 78 -19.91 4.99 -17.52
CA ASN A 78 -19.85 4.56 -18.91
C ASN A 78 -18.39 4.44 -19.38
N LYS A 79 -17.84 3.23 -19.28
CA LYS A 79 -16.44 2.91 -19.65
C LYS A 79 -16.17 2.96 -21.16
N GLU A 80 -17.21 2.88 -21.99
CA GLU A 80 -17.06 3.05 -23.44
C GLU A 80 -16.77 4.51 -23.80
N VAL A 81 -17.36 5.44 -23.03
CA VAL A 81 -17.19 6.88 -23.25
C VAL A 81 -15.98 7.44 -22.49
N PHE A 82 -15.79 7.05 -21.22
CA PHE A 82 -14.76 7.64 -20.36
C PHE A 82 -13.49 6.79 -20.24
N GLY A 83 -13.45 5.65 -20.92
CA GLY A 83 -12.33 4.71 -20.92
C GLY A 83 -12.40 3.66 -19.82
N LYS A 84 -11.62 2.58 -19.98
CA LYS A 84 -11.69 1.37 -19.15
C LYS A 84 -11.36 1.57 -17.67
N LYS A 85 -10.58 2.61 -17.34
CA LYS A 85 -10.18 2.94 -15.98
C LYS A 85 -11.11 3.94 -15.29
N ALA A 86 -12.14 4.42 -15.99
CA ALA A 86 -13.04 5.43 -15.45
C ALA A 86 -13.85 4.87 -14.28
N GLN A 87 -13.96 5.71 -13.25
CA GLN A 87 -14.73 5.47 -12.04
C GLN A 87 -15.21 6.82 -11.51
N PHE A 88 -16.31 6.82 -10.77
CA PHE A 88 -16.70 7.97 -9.99
C PHE A 88 -15.84 8.04 -8.72
N SER A 89 -15.71 9.23 -8.18
CA SER A 89 -15.12 9.49 -6.88
C SER A 89 -15.87 10.63 -6.20
N LEU A 90 -15.48 10.93 -4.98
CA LEU A 90 -16.16 11.89 -4.12
C LEU A 90 -15.14 12.87 -3.53
N MET A 91 -15.44 14.16 -3.62
CA MET A 91 -14.61 15.25 -3.11
C MET A 91 -15.37 16.11 -2.09
N PRO A 92 -14.76 16.50 -0.96
CA PRO A 92 -15.39 17.41 0.00
C PRO A 92 -15.45 18.82 -0.57
N MET A 93 -16.62 19.47 -0.51
CA MET A 93 -16.79 20.90 -0.87
C MET A 93 -16.71 21.82 0.35
N GLY A 94 -16.80 21.26 1.57
CA GLY A 94 -16.79 22.02 2.81
C GLY A 94 -18.02 21.79 3.68
N LYS A 95 -17.86 22.02 5.00
CA LYS A 95 -18.82 21.71 6.06
C LYS A 95 -19.25 20.24 6.00
N ASP A 96 -20.47 19.98 5.55
CA ASP A 96 -21.05 18.65 5.41
C ASP A 96 -21.35 18.27 3.96
N ARG A 97 -20.86 19.03 2.97
CA ARG A 97 -21.20 18.88 1.55
C ARG A 97 -20.09 18.21 0.76
N TYR A 98 -20.48 17.36 -0.18
CA TYR A 98 -19.59 16.56 -1.02
C TYR A 98 -20.11 16.52 -2.45
N GLU A 99 -19.21 16.47 -3.41
CA GLU A 99 -19.55 16.34 -4.82
C GLU A 99 -19.05 14.99 -5.35
N ILE A 100 -19.92 14.29 -6.06
CA ILE A 100 -19.63 13.06 -6.77
C ILE A 100 -19.49 13.37 -8.26
N SER A 101 -18.38 12.97 -8.85
CA SER A 101 -18.14 13.05 -10.29
C SER A 101 -17.05 12.05 -10.69
N ASP A 102 -16.66 12.04 -11.95
CA ASP A 102 -15.58 11.22 -12.51
C ASP A 102 -14.19 11.88 -12.31
N PHE A 103 -13.97 12.50 -11.15
CA PHE A 103 -12.70 13.13 -10.82
C PHE A 103 -11.56 12.10 -10.74
N LYS A 104 -10.38 12.47 -11.26
CA LYS A 104 -9.15 11.68 -11.13
C LYS A 104 -8.52 11.94 -9.75
N THR A 105 -8.98 11.23 -8.72
CA THR A 105 -8.60 11.50 -7.32
C THR A 105 -7.52 10.58 -6.75
N PHE A 106 -7.15 9.51 -7.46
CA PHE A 106 -6.20 8.51 -6.97
C PHE A 106 -4.91 8.50 -7.81
N GLU A 107 -3.77 8.38 -7.13
CA GLU A 107 -2.45 8.21 -7.74
C GLU A 107 -1.90 6.82 -7.38
N ASN A 108 -1.34 6.11 -8.37
CA ASN A 108 -0.75 4.79 -8.12
C ASN A 108 0.56 4.93 -7.36
N LEU A 109 0.71 4.17 -6.28
CA LEU A 109 1.94 4.10 -5.51
C LEU A 109 2.85 3.02 -6.11
N LYS A 110 3.77 3.47 -6.97
CA LYS A 110 4.75 2.58 -7.62
C LYS A 110 6.00 2.49 -6.76
N TYR A 111 6.27 1.28 -6.28
CA TYR A 111 7.47 0.93 -5.51
C TYR A 111 8.63 0.60 -6.45
N GLU A 112 9.78 1.17 -6.14
CA GLU A 112 11.04 0.89 -6.84
C GLU A 112 11.82 -0.17 -6.06
N VAL A 113 12.58 -1.01 -6.78
CA VAL A 113 13.49 -1.94 -6.11
C VAL A 113 14.78 -1.17 -5.84
N LEU A 114 14.94 -0.72 -4.61
CA LEU A 114 16.09 0.05 -4.15
C LEU A 114 16.99 -0.75 -3.23
N GLU A 115 18.26 -0.36 -3.16
CA GLU A 115 19.15 -0.72 -2.06
C GLU A 115 18.83 0.22 -0.88
N PRO A 116 18.39 -0.29 0.28
CA PRO A 116 18.04 0.57 1.39
C PRO A 116 19.28 1.27 1.99
N VAL A 117 19.13 2.55 2.31
CA VAL A 117 20.15 3.31 3.05
C VAL A 117 20.20 2.81 4.49
N ARG A 118 21.39 2.42 4.95
CA ARG A 118 21.62 1.98 6.33
C ARG A 118 21.76 3.18 7.25
N MET A 119 20.95 3.21 8.29
CA MET A 119 20.92 4.27 9.29
C MET A 119 21.41 3.77 10.64
N THR A 120 22.07 4.64 11.41
CA THR A 120 22.33 4.40 12.83
C THR A 120 21.29 5.13 13.67
N PHE A 121 20.73 4.47 14.68
CA PHE A 121 19.85 5.15 15.63
C PHE A 121 20.65 5.79 16.79
N PRO A 122 20.33 7.02 17.22
CA PRO A 122 21.03 7.65 18.33
C PRO A 122 20.89 6.88 19.65
N LYS A 123 22.00 6.33 20.16
CA LYS A 123 22.02 5.46 21.36
C LYS A 123 21.56 6.13 22.67
N TRP A 124 21.49 7.46 22.71
CA TRP A 124 21.03 8.20 23.89
C TRP A 124 19.50 8.27 24.00
N ILE A 125 18.77 7.90 22.95
CA ILE A 125 17.30 7.83 22.97
C ILE A 125 16.88 6.52 23.64
N SER A 126 16.24 6.60 24.80
CA SER A 126 15.89 5.42 25.61
C SER A 126 14.44 4.93 25.43
N GLY A 127 13.56 5.77 24.88
CA GLY A 127 12.11 5.52 24.82
C GLY A 127 11.64 4.70 23.62
N ILE A 128 12.50 4.50 22.62
CA ILE A 128 12.20 3.75 21.39
C ILE A 128 13.41 2.87 21.09
N ARG A 129 13.16 1.64 20.64
CA ARG A 129 14.19 0.66 20.30
C ARG A 129 13.93 0.15 18.89
N PRO A 130 14.51 0.77 17.84
CA PRO A 130 14.23 0.37 16.47
C PRO A 130 14.62 -1.08 16.15
N GLU A 131 15.56 -1.65 16.89
CA GLU A 131 15.92 -3.08 16.85
C GLU A 131 14.81 -4.00 17.38
N SER A 132 13.78 -3.44 18.01
CA SER A 132 12.61 -4.12 18.55
C SER A 132 11.37 -3.57 17.84
N PRO A 133 10.93 -4.19 16.72
CA PRO A 133 9.87 -3.68 15.86
C PRO A 133 8.55 -3.38 16.59
N GLU A 134 8.27 -4.07 17.71
CA GLU A 134 7.12 -3.84 18.58
C GLU A 134 7.08 -2.43 19.20
N THR A 135 8.23 -1.73 19.29
CA THR A 135 8.27 -0.36 19.80
C THR A 135 7.78 0.66 18.78
N ILE A 136 7.91 0.36 17.48
CA ILE A 136 7.40 1.20 16.38
C ILE A 136 5.96 0.79 16.05
N ASN A 137 5.08 0.95 17.05
CA ASN A 137 3.73 0.41 17.01
C ASN A 137 2.70 1.28 16.27
N SER A 138 3.00 2.55 15.97
CA SER A 138 2.09 3.48 15.31
C SER A 138 2.77 4.31 14.23
N GLU A 139 1.97 4.90 13.33
CA GLU A 139 2.42 5.79 12.26
C GLU A 139 3.19 7.00 12.82
N ALA A 140 2.68 7.61 13.90
CA ALA A 140 3.33 8.72 14.59
C ALA A 140 4.69 8.33 15.20
N VAL A 141 4.81 7.13 15.77
CA VAL A 141 6.10 6.63 16.29
C VAL A 141 7.08 6.38 15.15
N ALA A 142 6.63 5.81 14.03
CA ALA A 142 7.47 5.60 12.86
C ALA A 142 8.01 6.93 12.29
N GLN A 143 7.17 7.97 12.21
CA GLN A 143 7.61 9.32 11.84
C GLN A 143 8.64 9.88 12.81
N SER A 144 8.40 9.74 14.11
CA SER A 144 9.32 10.18 15.16
C SER A 144 10.69 9.51 15.02
N VAL A 145 10.72 8.21 14.72
CA VAL A 145 11.97 7.48 14.47
C VAL A 145 12.69 7.98 13.22
N ALA A 146 11.96 8.26 12.15
CA ALA A 146 12.53 8.84 10.92
C ALA A 146 13.13 10.23 11.14
N GLU A 147 12.48 11.07 11.95
CA GLU A 147 13.01 12.37 12.37
C GLU A 147 14.29 12.21 13.21
N MET A 148 14.22 11.43 14.29
CA MET A 148 15.34 11.24 15.24
C MET A 148 16.58 10.61 14.61
N SER A 149 16.40 9.73 13.62
CA SER A 149 17.50 9.08 12.91
C SER A 149 18.11 9.94 11.80
N GLY A 150 17.49 11.08 11.46
CA GLY A 150 17.95 11.95 10.38
C GLY A 150 17.54 11.51 8.98
N MET A 151 16.67 10.49 8.83
CA MET A 151 16.14 10.08 7.51
C MET A 151 15.50 11.26 6.78
N LEU A 152 14.80 12.15 7.51
CA LEU A 152 14.16 13.32 6.91
C LEU A 152 15.16 14.28 6.26
N LYS A 153 16.40 14.37 6.79
CA LYS A 153 17.47 15.18 6.17
C LYS A 153 17.87 14.63 4.80
N TYR A 154 17.97 13.30 4.68
CA TYR A 154 18.20 12.62 3.40
C TYR A 154 17.06 12.86 2.42
N VAL A 155 15.83 12.64 2.87
CA VAL A 155 14.63 12.81 2.04
C VAL A 155 14.50 14.25 1.56
N MET A 156 14.82 15.23 2.39
CA MET A 156 14.82 16.64 2.01
C MET A 156 16.03 16.99 1.13
N ASN A 157 17.12 16.22 1.16
CA ASN A 157 18.42 16.54 0.57
C ASN A 157 19.04 17.83 1.16
N ASP A 158 18.93 17.96 2.49
CA ASP A 158 19.51 19.05 3.29
C ASP A 158 20.25 18.43 4.51
N LEU A 159 21.31 17.66 4.26
CA LEU A 159 22.01 16.87 5.29
C LEU A 159 22.61 17.72 6.42
N ASP A 160 23.06 18.93 6.10
CA ASP A 160 23.68 19.86 7.04
C ASP A 160 22.67 20.80 7.73
N ALA A 161 21.39 20.74 7.35
CA ALA A 161 20.37 21.58 7.96
C ALA A 161 19.81 20.95 9.24
N ASP A 162 19.35 21.82 10.14
CA ASP A 162 18.35 21.42 11.12
C ASP A 162 17.02 21.21 10.42
N VAL A 163 16.41 20.06 10.68
CA VAL A 163 15.05 19.74 10.25
C VAL A 163 14.21 19.67 11.51
N VAL A 164 13.13 20.45 11.54
CA VAL A 164 12.26 20.58 12.71
C VAL A 164 10.82 20.29 12.33
N ALA A 165 10.10 19.54 13.17
CA ALA A 165 8.64 19.42 13.05
C ALA A 165 7.95 20.76 13.35
N THR A 166 7.05 21.22 12.47
CA THR A 166 6.40 22.54 12.60
C THR A 166 4.89 22.49 12.63
N LEU A 167 4.24 21.55 11.94
CA LEU A 167 2.78 21.40 11.95
C LEU A 167 2.37 19.93 11.98
N SER A 168 1.32 19.65 12.74
CA SER A 168 0.59 18.38 12.72
C SER A 168 -0.83 18.59 13.25
N GLY A 169 -1.64 17.53 13.16
CA GLY A 169 -3.00 17.50 13.68
C GLY A 169 -4.05 18.08 12.73
N LYS A 170 -5.28 18.17 13.22
CA LYS A 170 -6.42 18.74 12.48
C LYS A 170 -6.25 20.22 12.17
N LYS A 171 -6.35 20.56 10.88
CA LYS A 171 -6.34 21.94 10.37
C LYS A 171 -7.57 22.22 9.52
N GLY A 172 -8.13 23.41 9.67
CA GLY A 172 -9.16 23.91 8.78
C GLY A 172 -8.55 24.34 7.45
N THR A 173 -9.21 24.01 6.34
CA THR A 173 -8.75 24.39 4.99
C THR A 173 -8.92 25.88 4.71
N GLY A 174 -9.85 26.56 5.38
CA GLY A 174 -10.35 27.85 4.91
C GLY A 174 -11.00 27.70 3.53
N LEU A 175 -10.77 28.69 2.67
CA LEU A 175 -11.17 28.67 1.26
C LEU A 175 -9.98 28.22 0.41
N ILE A 176 -10.13 27.11 -0.32
CA ILE A 176 -9.14 26.63 -1.29
C ILE A 176 -9.85 26.41 -2.62
N ASP A 177 -9.31 26.96 -3.71
CA ASP A 177 -9.77 26.70 -5.07
C ASP A 177 -8.66 26.17 -5.97
N PHE A 178 -9.02 25.27 -6.88
CA PHE A 178 -8.07 24.58 -7.75
C PHE A 178 -8.77 23.96 -8.98
N GLN A 179 -7.99 23.53 -9.96
CA GLN A 179 -8.45 22.71 -11.07
C GLN A 179 -8.33 21.23 -10.72
N ILE A 180 -9.33 20.43 -11.09
CA ILE A 180 -9.31 18.97 -10.97
C ILE A 180 -9.68 18.33 -12.30
N SER A 181 -8.93 17.30 -12.70
CA SER A 181 -9.11 16.59 -13.97
C SER A 181 -10.19 15.51 -13.87
N HIS A 182 -10.82 15.24 -15.01
CA HIS A 182 -11.85 14.21 -15.15
C HIS A 182 -11.39 13.02 -16.00
N PHE A 183 -12.06 11.87 -15.84
CA PHE A 183 -11.92 10.73 -16.76
C PHE A 183 -12.54 10.99 -18.13
N ARG A 184 -13.61 11.79 -18.22
CA ARG A 184 -14.23 12.24 -19.49
C ARG A 184 -13.42 13.28 -20.27
N ASP A 185 -12.15 13.45 -19.91
CA ASP A 185 -11.24 14.51 -20.32
C ASP A 185 -11.69 15.93 -19.91
N GLY A 186 -10.71 16.85 -19.80
CA GLY A 186 -10.91 18.21 -19.29
C GLY A 186 -10.69 18.36 -17.78
N GLN A 187 -10.80 19.61 -17.32
CA GLN A 187 -10.66 20.04 -15.93
C GLN A 187 -11.86 20.92 -15.54
N THR A 188 -12.21 20.90 -14.25
CA THR A 188 -13.16 21.85 -13.67
C THR A 188 -12.54 22.59 -12.51
N LYS A 189 -13.00 23.83 -12.29
CA LYS A 189 -12.66 24.59 -11.08
C LYS A 189 -13.44 24.00 -9.91
N PHE A 190 -12.73 23.54 -8.89
CA PHE A 190 -13.28 23.01 -7.65
C PHE A 190 -12.98 23.97 -6.50
N VAL A 191 -13.92 24.08 -5.55
CA VAL A 191 -13.81 24.98 -4.41
C VAL A 191 -14.14 24.21 -3.13
N ILE A 192 -13.25 24.30 -2.15
CA ILE A 192 -13.45 23.81 -0.79
C ILE A 192 -13.60 25.02 0.12
N ASP A 193 -14.76 25.14 0.79
CA ASP A 193 -15.06 26.20 1.74
C ASP A 193 -15.34 25.63 3.13
N GLY A 194 -14.30 25.61 3.97
CA GLY A 194 -14.39 25.22 5.37
C GLY A 194 -14.53 23.72 5.58
N TRP A 195 -13.48 22.96 5.28
CA TRP A 195 -13.33 21.54 5.62
C TRP A 195 -12.21 21.37 6.66
N GLN A 196 -12.15 20.21 7.32
CA GLN A 196 -11.08 19.88 8.27
C GLN A 196 -10.27 18.71 7.74
N SER A 197 -8.97 18.93 7.51
CA SER A 197 -8.01 17.90 7.14
C SER A 197 -7.13 17.54 8.34
N GLU A 198 -6.80 16.26 8.49
CA GLU A 198 -5.68 15.84 9.34
C GLU A 198 -4.38 16.08 8.57
N ILE A 199 -3.31 16.45 9.28
CA ILE A 199 -1.94 16.50 8.76
C ILE A 199 -1.08 15.68 9.71
N ASP A 200 -0.50 14.57 9.24
CA ASP A 200 0.30 13.70 10.12
C ASP A 200 1.57 14.42 10.60
N GLY A 201 2.31 15.03 9.67
CA GLY A 201 3.47 15.85 10.04
C GLY A 201 3.99 16.74 8.91
N VAL A 202 4.48 17.92 9.29
CA VAL A 202 5.23 18.85 8.44
C VAL A 202 6.57 19.11 9.09
N TYR A 203 7.63 18.98 8.30
CA TYR A 203 9.00 19.16 8.71
C TYR A 203 9.65 20.23 7.84
N GLU A 204 10.46 21.09 8.45
CA GLU A 204 11.05 22.23 7.76
C GLU A 204 12.55 22.28 7.98
N SER A 205 13.26 22.56 6.88
CA SER A 205 14.61 23.10 6.90
C SER A 205 14.56 24.61 6.56
N PRO A 206 15.69 25.33 6.56
CA PRO A 206 15.73 26.71 6.10
C PRO A 206 15.22 26.90 4.66
N SER A 207 15.46 25.94 3.76
CA SER A 207 15.15 26.03 2.32
C SER A 207 13.96 25.19 1.86
N ARG A 208 13.58 24.16 2.61
CA ARG A 208 12.65 23.13 2.14
C ARG A 208 11.61 22.77 3.20
N VAL A 209 10.52 22.20 2.72
CA VAL A 209 9.40 21.69 3.53
C VAL A 209 9.09 20.29 3.07
N LEU A 210 8.90 19.38 4.02
CA LEU A 210 8.47 18.02 3.78
C LEU A 210 7.17 17.75 4.54
N ILE A 211 6.10 17.51 3.78
CA ILE A 211 4.78 17.19 4.31
C ILE A 211 4.58 15.69 4.18
N ILE A 212 4.29 15.00 5.28
CA ILE A 212 4.25 13.54 5.32
C ILE A 212 2.82 13.07 5.57
N GLU A 213 2.35 12.15 4.73
CA GLU A 213 1.23 11.24 5.01
C GLU A 213 1.82 9.87 5.34
N SER A 214 1.46 9.30 6.48
CA SER A 214 2.05 8.06 6.98
C SER A 214 1.11 6.87 6.84
N LYS A 215 1.68 5.70 6.55
CA LYS A 215 0.98 4.42 6.65
C LYS A 215 1.86 3.34 7.25
N LYS A 216 1.25 2.46 8.03
CA LYS A 216 1.87 1.19 8.48
C LYS A 216 1.51 -0.01 7.60
N LYS A 217 1.35 0.23 6.30
CA LYS A 217 1.04 -0.77 5.26
C LYS A 217 1.54 -0.28 3.91
N ARG A 218 1.66 -1.17 2.92
CA ARG A 218 2.05 -0.85 1.53
C ARG A 218 0.86 -0.87 0.57
N PRO A 219 0.09 0.22 0.42
CA PRO A 219 -1.08 0.26 -0.47
C PRO A 219 -0.68 0.31 -1.96
N GLU A 220 -1.63 0.07 -2.87
CA GLU A 220 -1.41 0.14 -4.33
C GLU A 220 -1.55 1.55 -4.90
N ASP A 221 -2.38 2.37 -4.28
CA ASP A 221 -2.63 3.75 -4.62
C ASP A 221 -2.93 4.55 -3.35
N PHE A 222 -3.22 5.84 -3.51
CA PHE A 222 -3.74 6.68 -2.45
C PHE A 222 -4.54 7.82 -3.06
N ASN A 223 -5.40 8.44 -2.26
CA ASN A 223 -6.13 9.63 -2.67
C ASN A 223 -5.21 10.85 -2.62
N ILE A 224 -5.02 11.52 -3.77
CA ILE A 224 -4.12 12.67 -3.93
C ILE A 224 -4.42 13.76 -2.90
N ARG A 225 -5.67 13.89 -2.43
CA ARG A 225 -6.06 14.87 -1.40
C ARG A 225 -5.26 14.74 -0.10
N GLN A 226 -4.81 13.53 0.23
CA GLN A 226 -4.00 13.25 1.44
C GLN A 226 -2.66 13.98 1.41
N LEU A 227 -2.11 14.26 0.22
CA LEU A 227 -0.91 15.09 0.07
C LEU A 227 -1.26 16.53 -0.35
N TYR A 228 -2.23 16.70 -1.24
CA TYR A 228 -2.56 18.00 -1.83
C TYR A 228 -3.14 18.98 -0.81
N ILE A 229 -4.11 18.56 0.01
CA ILE A 229 -4.76 19.48 0.94
C ILE A 229 -3.80 19.97 2.03
N PRO A 230 -3.00 19.10 2.69
CA PRO A 230 -1.94 19.57 3.59
C PRO A 230 -0.95 20.51 2.91
N THR A 231 -0.58 20.23 1.66
CA THR A 231 0.32 21.09 0.85
C THR A 231 -0.29 22.46 0.61
N ARG A 232 -1.57 22.55 0.25
CA ARG A 232 -2.28 23.83 0.09
C ARG A 232 -2.37 24.61 1.39
N ILE A 233 -2.74 23.95 2.49
CA ILE A 233 -2.82 24.59 3.81
C ILE A 233 -1.48 25.21 4.19
N TYR A 234 -0.38 24.48 4.00
CA TYR A 234 0.96 25.00 4.30
C TYR A 234 1.34 26.14 3.35
N HIS A 235 1.19 25.92 2.03
CA HIS A 235 1.53 26.90 0.99
C HIS A 235 0.86 28.25 1.24
N ASP A 236 -0.45 28.24 1.54
CA ASP A 236 -1.25 29.46 1.70
C ASP A 236 -0.94 30.20 3.01
N GLN A 237 -0.23 29.56 3.95
CA GLN A 237 0.25 30.16 5.20
C GLN A 237 1.73 30.56 5.17
N MET A 238 2.45 30.26 4.09
CA MET A 238 3.87 30.57 3.98
C MET A 238 4.14 32.07 4.06
N LYS A 239 5.15 32.45 4.86
CA LYS A 239 5.62 33.83 4.96
C LYS A 239 6.66 34.19 3.90
N PHE A 240 7.40 33.19 3.43
CA PHE A 240 8.45 33.34 2.42
C PHE A 240 8.59 32.03 1.63
N PRO A 241 9.08 32.08 0.37
CA PRO A 241 9.14 30.90 -0.48
C PRO A 241 10.11 29.83 0.05
N LYS A 242 9.65 28.58 0.04
CA LYS A 242 10.46 27.35 0.22
C LYS A 242 10.06 26.32 -0.82
N GLU A 243 10.95 25.40 -1.14
CA GLU A 243 10.57 24.23 -1.93
C GLU A 243 9.71 23.29 -1.09
N ILE A 244 8.51 22.96 -1.57
CA ILE A 244 7.62 21.99 -0.90
C ILE A 244 7.74 20.63 -1.56
N TYR A 245 7.99 19.64 -0.72
CA TYR A 245 7.83 18.23 -1.05
C TYR A 245 6.71 17.64 -0.21
N SER A 246 6.00 16.68 -0.79
CA SER A 246 5.04 15.84 -0.09
C SER A 246 5.54 14.40 -0.16
N ALA A 247 5.52 13.66 0.93
CA ALA A 247 5.93 12.26 0.93
C ALA A 247 4.81 11.36 1.42
N TYR A 248 4.56 10.30 0.67
CA TYR A 248 3.85 9.14 1.19
C TYR A 248 4.87 8.25 1.90
N PHE A 249 4.80 8.21 3.22
CA PHE A 249 5.73 7.49 4.08
C PHE A 249 5.11 6.17 4.53
N THR A 250 5.79 5.06 4.27
CA THR A 250 5.39 3.75 4.79
C THR A 250 6.44 3.21 5.75
N TYR A 251 5.98 2.55 6.80
CA TYR A 251 6.82 1.71 7.66
C TYR A 251 6.24 0.31 7.73
N THR A 252 6.90 -0.63 7.05
CA THR A 252 6.48 -2.02 6.94
C THR A 252 7.70 -2.93 6.88
N ASP A 253 7.66 -4.05 7.59
CA ASP A 253 8.74 -5.05 7.61
C ASP A 253 10.13 -4.45 7.88
N ASP A 254 10.19 -3.53 8.85
CA ASP A 254 11.41 -2.81 9.29
C ASP A 254 12.03 -1.87 8.24
N VAL A 255 11.34 -1.66 7.11
CA VAL A 255 11.72 -0.72 6.05
C VAL A 255 10.91 0.56 6.15
N PHE A 256 11.62 1.69 6.22
CA PHE A 256 11.08 3.03 6.13
C PHE A 256 11.13 3.49 4.67
N SER A 257 9.99 3.56 3.99
CA SER A 257 9.94 3.95 2.57
C SER A 257 9.33 5.34 2.42
N PHE A 258 9.97 6.21 1.64
CA PHE A 258 9.50 7.55 1.30
C PHE A 258 9.28 7.66 -0.20
N HIS A 259 8.03 7.72 -0.63
CA HIS A 259 7.69 8.11 -1.99
C HIS A 259 7.52 9.62 -2.01
N VAL A 260 8.51 10.32 -2.56
CA VAL A 260 8.58 11.78 -2.52
C VAL A 260 7.99 12.35 -3.80
N TYR A 261 7.08 13.29 -3.62
CA TYR A 261 6.34 13.96 -4.68
C TYR A 261 6.50 15.47 -4.59
N GLN A 262 6.16 16.12 -5.70
CA GLN A 262 5.99 17.56 -5.79
C GLN A 262 4.78 17.88 -6.67
N PHE A 263 4.01 18.88 -6.29
CA PHE A 263 2.99 19.46 -7.16
C PHE A 263 3.65 20.49 -8.07
N THR A 264 3.60 20.23 -9.38
CA THR A 264 4.24 21.11 -10.37
C THR A 264 3.46 22.39 -10.64
N ASP A 265 2.16 22.39 -10.32
CA ASP A 265 1.30 23.57 -10.24
C ASP A 265 0.40 23.44 -9.02
N ILE A 266 0.57 24.34 -8.05
CA ILE A 266 -0.18 24.31 -6.80
C ILE A 266 -1.69 24.52 -7.01
N ASN A 267 -2.13 25.08 -8.14
CA ASN A 267 -3.54 25.29 -8.46
C ASN A 267 -4.15 24.15 -9.29
N ASP A 268 -3.39 23.10 -9.59
CA ASP A 268 -3.86 21.90 -10.27
C ASP A 268 -3.68 20.68 -9.35
N PHE A 269 -4.80 20.11 -8.92
CA PHE A 269 -4.87 18.94 -8.05
C PHE A 269 -4.14 17.74 -8.65
N ASN A 270 -4.11 17.62 -9.98
CA ASN A 270 -3.53 16.50 -10.70
C ASN A 270 -2.09 16.76 -11.17
N SER A 271 -1.46 17.86 -10.74
CA SER A 271 -0.07 18.21 -11.10
C SER A 271 1.00 17.45 -10.28
N LEU A 272 0.57 16.51 -9.44
CA LEU A 272 1.40 15.66 -8.60
C LEU A 272 2.39 14.84 -9.46
N LYS A 273 3.69 14.92 -9.13
CA LYS A 273 4.73 14.11 -9.76
C LYS A 273 5.61 13.47 -8.72
N LYS A 274 5.85 12.16 -8.85
CA LYS A 274 6.87 11.47 -8.06
C LYS A 274 8.25 11.92 -8.52
N ILE A 275 9.06 12.38 -7.58
CA ILE A 275 10.40 12.94 -7.84
C ILE A 275 11.48 11.91 -7.51
N ARG A 276 11.30 11.15 -6.42
CA ARG A 276 12.29 10.20 -5.90
C ARG A 276 11.65 9.23 -4.92
N GLU A 277 12.33 8.12 -4.67
CA GLU A 277 12.00 7.15 -3.63
C GLU A 277 13.24 6.86 -2.79
N TYR A 278 13.04 6.66 -1.50
CA TYR A 278 14.08 6.24 -0.57
C TYR A 278 13.56 5.09 0.29
N GLU A 279 14.39 4.08 0.52
CA GLU A 279 14.17 3.07 1.54
C GLU A 279 15.29 3.19 2.58
N PHE A 280 14.95 3.08 3.86
CA PHE A 280 15.90 3.08 4.96
C PHE A 280 15.65 1.87 5.85
N VAL A 281 16.74 1.33 6.39
CA VAL A 281 16.72 0.32 7.44
C VAL A 281 17.79 0.66 8.47
N PHE A 282 17.67 0.15 9.69
CA PHE A 282 18.72 0.34 10.68
C PHE A 282 19.88 -0.64 10.48
N GLU A 283 21.07 -0.24 10.93
CA GLU A 283 22.17 -1.16 11.15
C GLU A 283 21.83 -2.11 12.30
N GLU A 284 22.18 -3.38 12.13
CA GLU A 284 21.81 -4.47 13.03
C GLU A 284 23.05 -5.26 13.44
N GLU A 285 22.98 -5.97 14.57
CA GLU A 285 24.06 -6.87 14.99
C GLU A 285 24.16 -8.13 14.11
N SER A 286 23.04 -8.54 13.51
CA SER A 286 22.95 -9.67 12.60
C SER A 286 23.74 -9.40 11.31
N LYS A 287 24.42 -10.43 10.82
CA LYS A 287 25.27 -10.32 9.64
C LYS A 287 24.43 -10.18 8.37
N PRO A 288 24.80 -9.28 7.43
CA PRO A 288 24.14 -9.20 6.14
C PRO A 288 24.29 -10.51 5.37
N VAL A 289 23.30 -10.82 4.53
CA VAL A 289 23.40 -11.91 3.57
C VAL A 289 24.37 -11.47 2.47
N THR A 290 25.34 -12.33 2.16
CA THR A 290 26.33 -12.08 1.12
C THR A 290 26.31 -13.19 0.08
N ARG A 291 27.02 -12.99 -1.03
CA ARG A 291 27.23 -14.05 -2.03
C ARG A 291 27.84 -15.32 -1.42
N ASP A 292 28.74 -15.19 -0.45
CA ASP A 292 29.35 -16.36 0.21
C ASP A 292 28.38 -17.04 1.17
N THR A 293 27.50 -16.27 1.82
CA THR A 293 26.36 -16.84 2.57
C THR A 293 25.51 -17.73 1.67
N LEU A 294 25.20 -17.29 0.43
CA LEU A 294 24.42 -18.09 -0.51
C LEU A 294 25.15 -19.36 -0.98
N LYS A 295 26.46 -19.28 -1.26
CA LYS A 295 27.26 -20.48 -1.61
C LYS A 295 27.23 -21.53 -0.50
N MET A 296 27.36 -21.08 0.75
CA MET A 296 27.29 -21.96 1.91
C MET A 296 25.90 -22.61 2.03
N LEU A 297 24.83 -21.82 1.89
CA LEU A 297 23.46 -22.33 1.93
C LEU A 297 23.19 -23.34 0.80
N LEU A 298 23.66 -23.08 -0.43
CA LEU A 298 23.51 -24.02 -1.56
C LEU A 298 24.17 -25.38 -1.30
N ALA A 299 25.30 -25.38 -0.59
CA ALA A 299 26.01 -26.61 -0.24
C ALA A 299 25.33 -27.40 0.90
N GLN A 300 24.58 -26.71 1.77
CA GLN A 300 23.94 -27.31 2.94
C GLN A 300 22.50 -27.73 2.67
N GLU A 301 21.77 -26.95 1.87
CA GLU A 301 20.34 -27.16 1.63
C GLU A 301 20.13 -28.07 0.41
N PRO A 302 19.37 -29.17 0.56
CA PRO A 302 19.08 -30.06 -0.55
C PRO A 302 18.18 -29.38 -1.59
N ASN A 303 18.30 -29.80 -2.84
CA ASN A 303 17.34 -29.42 -3.86
C ASN A 303 15.98 -30.07 -3.53
N SER A 304 15.03 -29.28 -3.06
CA SER A 304 13.70 -29.77 -2.68
C SER A 304 12.76 -29.76 -3.89
N MET A 305 11.78 -30.67 -3.87
CA MET A 305 10.66 -30.61 -4.82
C MET A 305 9.81 -29.36 -4.57
N GLU A 306 8.98 -29.00 -5.56
CA GLU A 306 7.96 -27.96 -5.39
C GLU A 306 7.05 -28.27 -4.17
N PRO A 307 6.70 -27.26 -3.36
CA PRO A 307 5.99 -27.46 -2.11
C PRO A 307 4.58 -28.01 -2.33
N ARG A 308 4.17 -28.91 -1.43
CA ARG A 308 2.84 -29.54 -1.42
C ARG A 308 2.18 -29.38 -0.06
N ARG A 309 0.85 -29.32 -0.06
CA ARG A 309 0.02 -29.31 1.14
C ARG A 309 -0.11 -30.72 1.75
N GLU A 310 -0.70 -30.82 2.94
CA GLU A 310 -0.95 -32.09 3.64
C GLU A 310 -1.79 -33.08 2.80
N ASP A 311 -2.67 -32.57 1.93
CA ASP A 311 -3.50 -33.36 1.01
C ASP A 311 -2.76 -33.78 -0.28
N GLY A 312 -1.49 -33.41 -0.43
CA GLY A 312 -0.66 -33.71 -1.58
C GLY A 312 -0.81 -32.74 -2.75
N GLU A 313 -1.73 -31.77 -2.70
CA GLU A 313 -1.86 -30.75 -3.74
C GLU A 313 -0.63 -29.84 -3.79
N LEU A 314 -0.24 -29.43 -4.99
CA LEU A 314 0.82 -28.42 -5.15
C LEU A 314 0.35 -27.09 -4.57
N VAL A 315 1.21 -26.44 -3.80
CA VAL A 315 0.99 -25.05 -3.44
C VAL A 315 0.95 -24.22 -4.74
N PRO A 316 -0.03 -23.30 -4.90
CA PRO A 316 -0.10 -22.46 -6.08
C PRO A 316 1.24 -21.76 -6.32
N PHE A 317 1.75 -21.83 -7.54
CA PHE A 317 2.97 -21.10 -7.88
C PHE A 317 2.73 -19.60 -7.70
N ILE A 318 3.80 -18.85 -7.51
CA ILE A 318 3.74 -17.42 -7.18
C ILE A 318 3.16 -16.56 -8.32
N GLN A 319 2.35 -15.55 -7.99
CA GLN A 319 1.90 -14.49 -8.92
C GLN A 319 2.04 -13.09 -8.30
N ALA A 320 2.89 -12.97 -7.28
CA ALA A 320 3.12 -11.77 -6.50
C ALA A 320 4.46 -11.17 -6.91
N ASN A 321 4.47 -9.88 -7.26
CA ASN A 321 5.67 -9.20 -7.75
C ASN A 321 6.37 -8.37 -6.66
N ASP A 322 5.73 -8.15 -5.52
CA ASP A 322 6.26 -7.34 -4.41
C ASP A 322 6.57 -8.26 -3.21
N PRO A 323 7.86 -8.56 -2.93
CA PRO A 323 8.23 -9.43 -1.82
C PRO A 323 7.86 -8.86 -0.45
N GLU A 324 7.85 -7.55 -0.26
CA GLU A 324 7.55 -6.95 1.04
C GLU A 324 6.08 -7.16 1.42
N LYS A 325 5.18 -7.12 0.43
CA LYS A 325 3.79 -7.54 0.63
C LYS A 325 3.67 -9.01 0.99
N ILE A 326 4.58 -9.88 0.54
CA ILE A 326 4.64 -11.29 0.97
C ILE A 326 5.05 -11.39 2.44
N PHE A 327 6.01 -10.58 2.88
CA PHE A 327 6.52 -10.56 4.26
C PHE A 327 5.55 -9.94 5.26
N GLU A 328 4.67 -9.05 4.81
CA GLU A 328 3.59 -8.50 5.64
C GLU A 328 2.47 -9.53 5.90
N ILE A 329 2.31 -10.58 5.07
CA ILE A 329 1.29 -11.63 5.26
C ILE A 329 1.37 -12.31 6.65
N PRO A 330 2.52 -12.85 7.11
CA PRO A 330 2.60 -13.44 8.43
C PRO A 330 2.28 -12.43 9.55
N VAL A 331 2.68 -11.16 9.43
CA VAL A 331 2.34 -10.10 10.38
C VAL A 331 0.83 -9.94 10.48
N VAL A 332 0.16 -9.78 9.34
CA VAL A 332 -1.30 -9.65 9.24
C VAL A 332 -2.00 -10.90 9.79
N LEU A 333 -1.56 -12.11 9.45
CA LEU A 333 -2.16 -13.36 9.93
C LEU A 333 -1.93 -13.64 11.43
N SER A 334 -0.92 -13.01 12.04
CA SER A 334 -0.69 -13.07 13.49
C SER A 334 -1.57 -12.10 14.30
N GLY A 335 -2.26 -11.19 13.60
CA GLY A 335 -3.16 -10.22 14.18
C GLY A 335 -4.47 -10.81 14.72
N LYS A 336 -5.36 -9.92 15.12
CA LYS A 336 -6.72 -10.26 15.53
C LYS A 336 -7.68 -10.07 14.35
N SER A 337 -8.89 -10.64 14.47
CA SER A 337 -9.98 -10.30 13.55
C SER A 337 -10.13 -8.80 13.50
N ILE A 338 -10.21 -8.24 12.30
CA ILE A 338 -10.40 -6.81 12.13
C ILE A 338 -11.89 -6.54 12.04
N GLN A 339 -12.30 -5.51 12.77
CA GLN A 339 -13.48 -4.77 12.40
C GLN A 339 -12.97 -3.65 11.49
N SER A 340 -13.43 -3.60 10.25
CA SER A 340 -13.14 -2.43 9.41
C SER A 340 -13.63 -1.18 10.12
N GLU A 341 -13.09 -0.02 9.76
CA GLU A 341 -13.56 1.26 10.30
C GLU A 341 -15.07 1.47 10.08
N GLN A 342 -15.66 0.71 9.16
CA GLN A 342 -17.06 0.75 8.77
C GLN A 342 -17.92 -0.35 9.43
N GLY A 343 -17.35 -1.09 10.37
CA GLY A 343 -18.08 -2.00 11.25
C GLY A 343 -18.34 -3.39 10.68
N ASP A 344 -17.65 -3.78 9.61
CA ASP A 344 -17.66 -5.16 9.09
C ASP A 344 -16.59 -5.99 9.78
N VAL A 345 -16.96 -7.19 10.26
CA VAL A 345 -16.03 -8.08 10.97
C VAL A 345 -15.53 -9.15 10.01
N PHE A 346 -14.21 -9.18 9.82
CA PHE A 346 -13.52 -10.14 8.97
C PHE A 346 -12.69 -11.09 9.82
N SER A 347 -12.96 -12.39 9.67
CA SER A 347 -12.23 -13.44 10.36
C SER A 347 -10.81 -13.56 9.82
N VAL A 348 -9.82 -13.66 10.71
CA VAL A 348 -8.41 -13.83 10.33
C VAL A 348 -8.24 -14.97 9.33
N GLY A 349 -7.47 -14.70 8.28
CA GLY A 349 -7.11 -15.71 7.28
C GLY A 349 -8.09 -15.88 6.12
N THR A 350 -9.22 -15.15 6.10
CA THR A 350 -10.06 -15.11 4.89
C THR A 350 -9.48 -14.17 3.84
N LYS A 351 -9.93 -14.31 2.59
CA LYS A 351 -9.49 -13.43 1.49
C LYS A 351 -9.96 -11.98 1.73
N GLU A 352 -11.14 -11.82 2.30
CA GLU A 352 -11.72 -10.51 2.63
C GLU A 352 -10.95 -9.84 3.77
N TYR A 353 -10.52 -10.61 4.77
CA TYR A 353 -9.65 -10.12 5.84
C TYR A 353 -8.32 -9.57 5.30
N LEU A 354 -7.69 -10.31 4.39
CA LEU A 354 -6.45 -9.89 3.75
C LEU A 354 -6.67 -8.66 2.87
N ALA A 355 -7.72 -8.65 2.04
CA ALA A 355 -8.07 -7.51 1.18
C ALA A 355 -8.27 -6.23 1.99
N GLU A 356 -8.97 -6.32 3.13
CA GLU A 356 -9.19 -5.18 4.00
C GLU A 356 -7.93 -4.74 4.76
N SER A 357 -7.11 -5.69 5.24
CA SER A 357 -5.86 -5.39 5.95
C SER A 357 -4.87 -4.64 5.07
N PHE A 358 -4.69 -5.13 3.85
CA PHE A 358 -3.72 -4.59 2.90
C PHE A 358 -4.27 -3.45 2.04
N LYS A 359 -5.60 -3.26 2.00
CA LYS A 359 -6.29 -2.38 1.03
C LYS A 359 -5.95 -2.75 -0.41
N PHE A 360 -6.00 -4.06 -0.68
CA PHE A 360 -5.86 -4.64 -2.02
C PHE A 360 -7.21 -5.06 -2.55
N ASP A 361 -7.26 -5.31 -3.86
CA ASP A 361 -8.33 -6.13 -4.39
C ASP A 361 -8.24 -7.58 -3.85
N ILE A 362 -9.38 -8.27 -3.79
CA ILE A 362 -9.49 -9.64 -3.25
C ILE A 362 -8.61 -10.64 -4.00
N ARG A 363 -8.41 -10.42 -5.31
CA ARG A 363 -7.63 -11.32 -6.16
C ARG A 363 -6.13 -11.16 -5.89
N GLN A 364 -5.64 -9.94 -5.74
CA GLN A 364 -4.26 -9.69 -5.33
C GLN A 364 -3.97 -10.24 -3.94
N SER A 365 -4.92 -10.08 -3.01
CA SER A 365 -4.81 -10.63 -1.65
C SER A 365 -4.59 -12.14 -1.66
N ASP A 366 -5.30 -12.88 -2.51
CA ASP A 366 -5.09 -14.32 -2.69
C ASP A 366 -3.71 -14.62 -3.29
N TYR A 367 -3.22 -13.83 -4.26
CA TYR A 367 -1.89 -14.04 -4.83
C TYR A 367 -0.76 -13.86 -3.81
N TYR A 368 -0.81 -12.82 -2.98
CA TYR A 368 0.20 -12.61 -1.94
C TYR A 368 0.14 -13.67 -0.83
N ALA A 369 -1.06 -14.07 -0.40
CA ALA A 369 -1.19 -15.13 0.61
C ALA A 369 -0.72 -16.51 0.10
N ASN A 370 -1.02 -16.86 -1.15
CA ASN A 370 -0.48 -18.08 -1.75
C ASN A 370 1.05 -18.00 -1.93
N ALA A 371 1.60 -16.82 -2.21
CA ALA A 371 3.06 -16.66 -2.29
C ALA A 371 3.74 -16.79 -0.92
N ALA A 372 3.13 -16.27 0.16
CA ALA A 372 3.61 -16.49 1.52
C ALA A 372 3.54 -17.98 1.91
N GLU A 373 2.49 -18.70 1.49
CA GLU A 373 2.42 -20.16 1.63
C GLU A 373 3.53 -20.86 0.84
N TYR A 374 3.80 -20.42 -0.40
CA TYR A 374 4.85 -20.97 -1.26
C TYR A 374 6.25 -20.88 -0.63
N PHE A 375 6.54 -19.79 0.07
CA PHE A 375 7.78 -19.59 0.83
C PHE A 375 7.70 -20.08 2.29
N GLY A 376 6.64 -20.80 2.66
CA GLY A 376 6.50 -21.40 3.98
C GLY A 376 6.27 -20.41 5.12
N LEU A 377 5.98 -19.13 4.84
CA LEU A 377 5.65 -18.10 5.84
C LEU A 377 4.18 -18.18 6.31
N ALA A 378 3.32 -18.79 5.49
CA ALA A 378 1.93 -19.06 5.80
C ALA A 378 1.56 -20.51 5.47
N GLN A 379 0.39 -20.93 5.91
CA GLN A 379 -0.19 -22.24 5.63
C GLN A 379 -1.68 -22.11 5.36
N LYS A 380 -2.21 -22.80 4.34
CA LYS A 380 -3.65 -22.82 4.07
C LYS A 380 -4.28 -24.09 4.64
N LYS A 381 -5.27 -23.95 5.52
CA LYS A 381 -6.00 -25.07 6.14
C LYS A 381 -7.50 -24.81 6.16
N GLY A 382 -8.29 -25.72 5.59
CA GLY A 382 -9.75 -25.62 5.58
C GLY A 382 -10.30 -24.38 4.85
N GLY A 383 -9.56 -23.85 3.87
CA GLY A 383 -9.94 -22.64 3.12
C GLY A 383 -9.46 -21.32 3.72
N TYR A 384 -8.80 -21.34 4.88
CA TYR A 384 -8.26 -20.16 5.57
C TYR A 384 -6.74 -20.20 5.63
N PHE A 385 -6.10 -19.03 5.54
CA PHE A 385 -4.67 -18.89 5.78
C PHE A 385 -4.38 -18.71 7.27
N LYS A 386 -3.27 -19.28 7.74
CA LYS A 386 -2.71 -19.06 9.07
C LYS A 386 -1.21 -18.82 8.95
N VAL A 387 -0.65 -18.10 9.91
CA VAL A 387 0.81 -18.00 10.04
C VAL A 387 1.39 -19.39 10.27
N SER A 388 2.54 -19.68 9.66
CA SER A 388 3.30 -20.91 9.91
C SER A 388 4.24 -20.74 11.10
N GLU A 389 4.94 -21.82 11.50
CA GLU A 389 6.01 -21.72 12.51
C GLU A 389 7.14 -20.80 12.02
N LEU A 390 7.60 -20.99 10.77
CA LEU A 390 8.60 -20.13 10.14
C LEU A 390 8.11 -18.68 10.07
N GLY A 391 6.86 -18.42 9.69
CA GLY A 391 6.29 -17.08 9.65
C GLY A 391 6.26 -16.43 11.04
N SER A 392 5.93 -17.21 12.08
CA SER A 392 5.91 -16.72 13.46
C SER A 392 7.30 -16.35 13.98
N MET A 393 8.34 -17.06 13.53
CA MET A 393 9.74 -16.69 13.77
C MET A 393 10.14 -15.46 12.96
N PHE A 394 9.81 -15.45 11.66
CA PHE A 394 10.15 -14.40 10.70
C PHE A 394 9.73 -13.01 11.19
N ILE A 395 8.51 -12.87 11.74
CA ILE A 395 7.99 -11.59 12.27
C ILE A 395 8.88 -10.99 13.37
N LYS A 396 9.58 -11.83 14.15
CA LYS A 396 10.38 -11.41 15.31
C LYS A 396 11.85 -11.17 14.96
N CYS A 397 12.24 -11.49 13.74
CA CYS A 397 13.61 -11.35 13.28
C CYS A 397 13.88 -9.91 12.85
N ASP A 398 15.13 -9.48 13.01
CA ASP A 398 15.65 -8.28 12.39
C ASP A 398 15.76 -8.45 10.85
N TYR A 399 16.00 -7.35 10.14
CA TYR A 399 15.99 -7.28 8.68
C TYR A 399 16.99 -8.24 8.02
N ASN A 400 18.26 -8.27 8.47
CA ASN A 400 19.26 -9.15 7.88
C ASN A 400 18.95 -10.63 8.18
N THR A 401 18.42 -10.95 9.36
CA THR A 401 17.98 -12.30 9.70
C THR A 401 16.80 -12.75 8.84
N LYS A 402 15.83 -11.85 8.59
CA LYS A 402 14.73 -12.09 7.64
C LYS A 402 15.23 -12.39 6.24
N LEU A 403 16.18 -11.61 5.72
CA LEU A 403 16.82 -11.87 4.43
C LEU A 403 17.49 -13.25 4.41
N GLY A 404 18.16 -13.66 5.48
CA GLY A 404 18.78 -14.98 5.60
C GLY A 404 17.76 -16.13 5.58
N LEU A 405 16.67 -16.00 6.33
CA LEU A 405 15.56 -16.97 6.31
C LEU A 405 14.93 -17.05 4.92
N PHE A 406 14.71 -15.91 4.26
CA PHE A 406 14.16 -15.88 2.92
C PHE A 406 15.11 -16.48 1.89
N ALA A 407 16.42 -16.20 1.99
CA ALA A 407 17.45 -16.81 1.14
C ALA A 407 17.41 -18.34 1.21
N LYS A 408 17.27 -18.90 2.42
CA LYS A 408 17.10 -20.34 2.61
C LYS A 408 15.83 -20.86 1.94
N GLN A 409 14.70 -20.15 2.06
CA GLN A 409 13.47 -20.54 1.36
C GLN A 409 13.61 -20.48 -0.16
N LEU A 410 14.27 -19.46 -0.72
CA LEU A 410 14.55 -19.36 -2.15
C LEU A 410 15.41 -20.55 -2.64
N ILE A 411 16.48 -20.88 -1.94
CA ILE A 411 17.39 -21.99 -2.31
C ILE A 411 16.70 -23.36 -2.27
N GLN A 412 15.69 -23.52 -1.42
CA GLN A 412 14.87 -24.73 -1.35
C GLN A 412 13.83 -24.82 -2.48
N ARG A 413 13.75 -23.86 -3.41
CA ARG A 413 12.79 -23.90 -4.52
C ARG A 413 13.54 -24.05 -5.85
N PRO A 414 13.23 -25.05 -6.69
CA PRO A 414 14.05 -25.39 -7.87
C PRO A 414 14.38 -24.21 -8.78
N ILE A 415 13.38 -23.40 -9.14
CA ILE A 415 13.56 -22.26 -10.05
C ILE A 415 14.43 -21.17 -9.42
N PHE A 416 14.17 -20.83 -8.15
CA PHE A 416 14.94 -19.81 -7.44
C PHE A 416 16.38 -20.26 -7.16
N ARG A 417 16.57 -21.53 -6.83
CA ARG A 417 17.89 -22.15 -6.71
C ARG A 417 18.69 -21.99 -8.00
N ALA A 418 18.10 -22.36 -9.15
CA ALA A 418 18.77 -22.23 -10.45
C ALA A 418 19.14 -20.77 -10.76
N MET A 419 18.27 -19.81 -10.44
CA MET A 419 18.57 -18.39 -10.62
C MET A 419 19.71 -17.91 -9.71
N ILE A 420 19.74 -18.35 -8.44
CA ILE A 420 20.82 -18.04 -7.52
C ILE A 420 22.14 -18.65 -8.00
N GLU A 421 22.15 -19.89 -8.47
CA GLU A 421 23.33 -20.56 -9.01
C GLU A 421 23.90 -19.79 -10.22
N VAL A 422 23.06 -19.37 -11.16
CA VAL A 422 23.47 -18.55 -12.32
C VAL A 422 24.01 -17.19 -11.88
N TRP A 423 23.34 -16.52 -10.94
CA TRP A 423 23.78 -15.21 -10.44
C TRP A 423 25.11 -15.30 -9.70
N ILE A 424 25.33 -16.32 -8.88
CA ILE A 424 26.61 -16.55 -8.19
C ILE A 424 27.74 -16.76 -9.20
N ALA A 425 27.49 -17.50 -10.28
CA ALA A 425 28.49 -17.81 -11.29
C ALA A 425 28.81 -16.64 -12.23
N THR A 426 27.80 -15.84 -12.59
CA THR A 426 27.92 -14.86 -13.68
C THR A 426 27.78 -13.39 -13.25
N GLY A 427 27.29 -13.15 -12.03
CA GLY A 427 26.90 -11.83 -11.54
C GLY A 427 25.58 -11.30 -12.10
N HIS A 428 24.93 -12.02 -13.02
CA HIS A 428 23.71 -11.58 -13.71
C HIS A 428 22.57 -12.58 -13.50
N LEU A 429 21.33 -12.07 -13.42
CA LEU A 429 20.14 -12.93 -13.39
C LEU A 429 19.84 -13.46 -14.79
N PRO A 430 19.27 -14.68 -14.93
CA PRO A 430 18.87 -15.22 -16.23
C PRO A 430 17.86 -14.31 -16.96
N GLU A 431 17.94 -14.32 -18.30
CA GLU A 431 16.94 -13.66 -19.13
C GLU A 431 15.54 -14.28 -18.96
N LYS A 432 14.50 -13.50 -19.23
CA LYS A 432 13.10 -13.89 -18.97
C LYS A 432 12.69 -15.18 -19.70
N ASN A 433 13.14 -15.39 -20.94
CA ASN A 433 12.90 -16.61 -21.70
C ASN A 433 13.44 -17.87 -20.98
N ILE A 434 14.64 -17.79 -20.42
CA ILE A 434 15.24 -18.88 -19.64
C ILE A 434 14.39 -19.17 -18.40
N VAL A 435 13.91 -18.13 -17.72
CA VAL A 435 13.01 -18.28 -16.57
C VAL A 435 11.68 -18.92 -16.96
N GLU A 436 11.12 -18.58 -18.13
CA GLU A 436 9.92 -19.22 -18.67
C GLU A 436 10.14 -20.71 -18.95
N ASP A 437 11.29 -21.09 -19.48
CA ASP A 437 11.65 -22.49 -19.73
C ASP A 437 11.82 -23.29 -18.43
N LEU A 438 12.48 -22.69 -17.42
CA LEU A 438 12.59 -23.28 -16.07
C LEU A 438 11.21 -23.48 -15.43
N ILE A 439 10.28 -22.54 -15.62
CA ILE A 439 8.89 -22.70 -15.14
C ILE A 439 8.22 -23.89 -15.83
N ARG A 440 8.34 -24.04 -17.15
CA ARG A 440 7.76 -25.18 -17.88
C ARG A 440 8.34 -26.51 -17.42
N LEU A 441 9.63 -26.54 -17.09
CA LEU A 441 10.32 -27.73 -16.61
C LEU A 441 9.86 -28.15 -15.21
N HIS A 442 9.81 -27.22 -14.25
CA HIS A 442 9.52 -27.53 -12.85
C HIS A 442 8.02 -27.47 -12.50
N ARG A 443 7.21 -26.76 -13.29
CA ARG A 443 5.76 -26.57 -13.12
C ARG A 443 5.01 -26.84 -14.44
N PRO A 444 4.98 -28.11 -14.91
CA PRO A 444 4.31 -28.47 -16.16
C PRO A 444 2.79 -28.24 -16.13
N ASP A 445 2.20 -28.05 -14.95
CA ASP A 445 0.80 -27.64 -14.74
C ASP A 445 0.52 -26.19 -15.17
N ILE A 446 1.56 -25.38 -15.40
CA ILE A 446 1.45 -23.97 -15.78
C ILE A 446 1.65 -23.83 -17.29
N GLY A 447 0.56 -23.54 -18.00
CA GLY A 447 0.53 -23.44 -19.46
C GLY A 447 0.17 -22.06 -20.02
N GLY A 448 0.39 -21.91 -21.33
CA GLY A 448 -0.11 -20.80 -22.15
C GLY A 448 0.30 -19.40 -21.68
N SER A 449 -0.66 -18.47 -21.72
CA SER A 449 -0.46 -17.05 -21.38
C SER A 449 -0.19 -16.78 -19.88
N THR A 450 -0.17 -17.82 -19.04
CA THR A 450 0.15 -17.67 -17.61
C THR A 450 1.66 -17.67 -17.35
N VAL A 451 2.45 -18.40 -18.15
CA VAL A 451 3.90 -18.54 -17.96
C VAL A 451 4.64 -17.19 -17.93
N PRO A 452 4.41 -16.25 -18.88
CA PRO A 452 5.09 -14.95 -18.84
C PRO A 452 4.75 -14.11 -17.60
N ARG A 453 3.56 -14.28 -17.04
CA ARG A 453 3.15 -13.60 -15.79
C ARG A 453 3.86 -14.20 -14.58
N ARG A 454 4.01 -15.52 -14.52
CA ARG A 454 4.76 -16.22 -13.46
C ARG A 454 6.25 -15.87 -13.50
N ALA A 455 6.84 -15.82 -14.70
CA ALA A 455 8.23 -15.41 -14.89
C ALA A 455 8.47 -13.97 -14.41
N SER A 456 7.50 -13.06 -14.62
CA SER A 456 7.56 -11.71 -14.07
C SER A 456 7.65 -11.70 -12.55
N SER A 457 6.88 -12.54 -11.85
CA SER A 457 6.90 -12.63 -10.39
C SER A 457 8.23 -13.20 -9.87
N VAL A 458 8.72 -14.27 -10.51
CA VAL A 458 10.03 -14.86 -10.20
C VAL A 458 11.15 -13.82 -10.36
N ASN A 459 11.18 -13.09 -11.48
CA ASN A 459 12.17 -12.05 -11.73
C ASN A 459 12.05 -10.89 -10.74
N SER A 460 10.83 -10.48 -10.38
CA SER A 460 10.64 -9.37 -9.42
C SER A 460 11.18 -9.74 -8.04
N ILE A 461 10.90 -10.95 -7.57
CA ILE A 461 11.43 -11.47 -6.29
C ILE A 461 12.95 -11.56 -6.32
N MET A 462 13.53 -12.11 -7.39
CA MET A 462 14.99 -12.24 -7.50
C MET A 462 15.68 -10.89 -7.63
N ASN A 463 15.13 -9.95 -8.40
CA ASN A 463 15.68 -8.60 -8.52
C ASN A 463 15.66 -7.89 -7.17
N TRP A 464 14.54 -7.95 -6.45
CA TRP A 464 14.41 -7.43 -5.09
C TRP A 464 15.43 -8.04 -4.13
N PHE A 465 15.56 -9.36 -4.15
CA PHE A 465 16.46 -10.07 -3.24
C PHE A 465 17.92 -9.72 -3.51
N ILE A 466 18.35 -9.77 -4.77
CA ILE A 466 19.74 -9.45 -5.16
C ILE A 466 20.10 -8.00 -4.81
N THR A 467 19.20 -7.05 -5.06
CA THR A 467 19.44 -5.62 -4.76
C THR A 467 19.68 -5.37 -3.26
N ARG A 468 19.17 -6.22 -2.37
CA ARG A 468 19.27 -6.05 -0.90
C ARG A 468 20.44 -6.78 -0.25
N ILE A 469 21.18 -7.58 -1.03
CA ILE A 469 22.32 -8.36 -0.57
C ILE A 469 23.62 -8.03 -1.32
N GLN A 470 23.54 -7.09 -2.26
CA GLN A 470 24.69 -6.40 -2.85
C GLN A 470 25.22 -5.41 -1.84
#